data_AF-A0A8D6PTN7-F1
#
_entry.id   AF-A0A8D6PTN7-F1
#
_cell.length_a   1.000
_cell.length_b   1.000
_cell.length_c   1.000
_cell.angle_alpha   90.00
_cell.angle_beta   90.00
_cell.angle_gamma   90.00
#
_symmetry.space_group_name_H-M   'P 1'
#
loop_
_entity.id
_entity.type
_entity.pdbx_description
1 polymer ?
#
loop_
_entity_poly.entity_id
_entity_poly.type
_entity_poly.pdbx_seq_one_letter_code
_entity_poly.pdbx_strand_id
1 'polypeptide(L)'
;MPEICPRCGLPKELCVCEEIAKEEQKIKIYVTKRRFGKLMTIIEGFDASVIDLKELAKKLKDICACGGTVKDNTIELQGDHRKKVAEILVKMGFSKDSIEIR
;
A
#
# COMPACT_ATOMS: atom_id res chain seq x y z
N MET A 1 17.65 15.27 21.36
CA MET A 1 17.48 13.87 21.78
C MET A 1 17.19 13.06 20.52
N PRO A 2 17.93 11.99 20.23
CA PRO A 2 17.60 11.11 19.11
C PRO A 2 16.21 10.51 19.37
N GLU A 3 15.35 10.54 18.36
CA GLU A 3 14.07 9.84 18.44
C GLU A 3 14.35 8.33 18.40
N ILE A 4 13.93 7.62 19.44
CA ILE A 4 14.14 6.17 19.59
C ILE A 4 12.88 5.44 19.11
N CYS A 5 13.06 4.38 18.34
CA CYS A 5 11.95 3.52 17.93
C CYS A 5 11.40 2.75 19.14
N PRO A 6 10.10 2.84 19.48
CA PRO A 6 9.50 2.11 20.60
C PRO A 6 9.40 0.60 20.35
N ARG A 7 9.65 0.13 19.13
CA ARG A 7 9.56 -1.29 18.74
C ARG A 7 10.88 -2.04 18.93
N CYS A 8 12.01 -1.41 18.60
CA CYS A 8 13.33 -2.06 18.63
C CYS A 8 14.35 -1.34 19.53
N GLY A 9 14.03 -0.17 20.07
CA GLY A 9 14.94 0.59 20.94
C GLY A 9 16.12 1.25 20.22
N LEU A 10 16.18 1.17 18.88
CA LEU A 10 17.23 1.81 18.09
C LEU A 10 16.90 3.28 17.79
N PRO A 11 17.90 4.16 17.64
CA PRO A 11 17.70 5.48 17.03
C PRO A 11 16.99 5.33 15.68
N LYS A 12 16.03 6.21 15.36
CA LYS A 12 15.26 6.15 14.10
C LYS A 12 16.14 6.04 12.85
N GLU A 13 17.33 6.66 12.88
CA GLU A 13 18.32 6.63 11.79
C GLU A 13 18.92 5.22 11.53
N LEU A 14 18.87 4.32 12.51
CA LEU A 14 19.38 2.94 12.43
C LEU A 14 18.25 1.90 12.44
N CYS A 15 16.99 2.35 12.44
CA CYS A 15 15.83 1.49 12.59
C CYS A 15 15.39 0.92 11.23
N VAL A 16 15.40 -0.41 11.10
CA VAL A 16 14.92 -1.14 9.91
C VAL A 16 13.51 -1.70 10.08
N CYS A 17 12.80 -1.36 11.16
CA CYS A 17 11.48 -1.93 11.45
C CYS A 17 10.43 -1.65 10.37
N GLU A 18 10.52 -0.51 9.69
CA GLU A 18 9.62 -0.18 8.57
C GLU A 18 9.89 -1.05 7.34
N GLU A 19 11.16 -1.35 7.06
CA GLU A 19 11.56 -2.20 5.92
C GLU A 19 11.12 -3.64 6.15
N ILE A 20 11.40 -4.20 7.33
CA ILE A 20 10.95 -5.55 7.72
C ILE A 20 9.42 -5.65 7.61
N ALA A 21 8.70 -4.65 8.14
CA ALA A 21 7.25 -4.67 8.09
C ALA A 21 6.69 -4.64 6.67
N LYS A 22 7.36 -3.98 5.70
CA LYS A 22 6.96 -4.00 4.29
C LYS A 22 7.20 -5.33 3.61
N GLU A 23 8.22 -6.09 4.01
CA GLU A 23 8.51 -7.42 3.46
C GLU A 23 7.49 -8.49 3.88
N GLU A 24 6.91 -8.35 5.08
CA GLU A 24 5.98 -9.33 5.65
C GLU A 24 4.52 -9.19 5.15
N GLN A 25 4.16 -8.08 4.50
CA GLN A 25 2.77 -7.81 4.08
C GLN A 25 2.34 -8.69 2.91
N LYS A 26 1.23 -9.44 3.05
CA LYS A 26 0.60 -10.17 1.93
C LYS A 26 -0.43 -9.28 1.25
N ILE A 27 -0.01 -8.61 0.18
CA ILE A 27 -0.80 -7.61 -0.52
C ILE A 27 -1.61 -8.28 -1.64
N LYS A 28 -2.90 -8.00 -1.71
CA LYS A 28 -3.76 -8.43 -2.82
C LYS A 28 -4.23 -7.23 -3.63
N ILE A 29 -4.17 -7.36 -4.95
CA ILE A 29 -4.58 -6.33 -5.90
C ILE A 29 -5.56 -6.96 -6.88
N TYR A 30 -6.80 -6.48 -6.90
CA TYR A 30 -7.84 -7.03 -7.77
C TYR A 30 -8.79 -5.95 -8.28
N VAL A 31 -9.60 -6.30 -9.27
CA VAL A 31 -10.62 -5.38 -9.82
C VAL A 31 -12.01 -5.82 -9.41
N THR A 32 -12.82 -4.86 -9.00
CA THR A 32 -14.27 -5.05 -8.80
C THR A 32 -15.06 -4.08 -9.67
N LYS A 33 -16.33 -4.42 -9.94
CA LYS A 33 -17.28 -3.53 -10.61
C LYS A 33 -18.12 -2.79 -9.57
N ARG A 34 -18.21 -1.48 -9.72
CA ARG A 34 -19.12 -0.61 -8.96
C ARG A 34 -20.28 -0.13 -9.82
N ARG A 35 -21.07 0.79 -9.28
CA ARG A 35 -22.28 1.33 -9.91
C ARG A 35 -22.00 1.78 -11.34
N PHE A 36 -22.94 1.48 -12.24
CA PHE A 36 -22.84 1.76 -13.67
C PHE A 36 -21.71 1.03 -14.39
N GLY A 37 -21.24 -0.11 -13.84
CA GLY A 37 -20.21 -0.93 -14.48
C GLY A 37 -18.80 -0.37 -14.41
N LYS A 38 -18.57 0.73 -13.65
CA LYS A 38 -17.25 1.32 -13.47
C LYS A 38 -16.33 0.36 -12.72
N LEU A 39 -15.14 0.13 -13.26
CA LEU A 39 -14.11 -0.68 -12.61
C LEU A 39 -13.45 0.10 -11.46
N MET A 40 -13.11 -0.63 -10.40
CA MET A 40 -12.31 -0.13 -9.30
C MET A 40 -11.21 -1.14 -9.00
N THR A 41 -9.97 -0.69 -8.89
CA THR A 41 -8.85 -1.47 -8.36
C THR A 41 -8.88 -1.40 -6.84
N ILE A 42 -8.90 -2.55 -6.19
CA ILE A 42 -8.86 -2.71 -4.75
C ILE A 42 -7.47 -3.23 -4.36
N ILE A 43 -6.88 -2.60 -3.35
CA ILE A 43 -5.60 -2.99 -2.78
C ILE A 43 -5.78 -3.20 -1.29
N GLU A 44 -5.49 -4.40 -0.80
CA GLU A 44 -5.68 -4.80 0.60
C GLU A 44 -4.50 -5.63 1.11
N GLY A 45 -4.51 -5.92 2.42
CA GLY A 45 -3.48 -6.75 3.06
C GLY A 45 -2.34 -5.95 3.70
N PHE A 46 -2.54 -4.66 3.93
CA PHE A 46 -1.62 -3.82 4.70
C PHE A 46 -1.94 -3.84 6.19
N ASP A 47 -0.90 -3.86 7.01
CA ASP A 47 -0.94 -3.54 8.43
C ASP A 47 -1.00 -2.02 8.62
N ALA A 48 -2.20 -1.49 8.86
CA ALA A 48 -2.42 -0.07 9.11
C ALA A 48 -1.81 0.46 10.42
N SER A 49 -1.29 -0.41 11.29
CA SER A 49 -0.51 0.03 12.46
C SER A 49 0.90 0.47 12.07
N VAL A 50 1.40 0.03 10.91
CA VAL A 50 2.74 0.34 10.40
C VAL A 50 2.69 1.20 9.13
N ILE A 51 1.70 0.98 8.26
CA ILE A 51 1.59 1.66 6.97
C ILE A 51 0.50 2.73 7.03
N ASP A 52 0.86 3.99 6.74
CA ASP A 52 -0.14 5.04 6.53
C ASP A 52 -0.84 4.85 5.18
N LEU A 53 -2.03 4.25 5.23
CA LEU A 53 -2.88 4.02 4.07
C LEU A 53 -3.34 5.30 3.37
N LYS A 54 -3.50 6.41 4.10
CA LYS A 54 -3.95 7.68 3.50
C LYS A 54 -2.82 8.28 2.67
N GLU A 55 -1.60 8.24 3.17
CA GLU A 55 -0.42 8.68 2.43
C GLU A 55 -0.17 7.79 1.21
N LEU A 56 -0.23 6.46 1.39
CA LEU A 56 -0.08 5.51 0.29
C LEU A 56 -1.14 5.72 -0.79
N ALA A 57 -2.41 5.87 -0.41
CA ALA A 57 -3.49 6.18 -1.35
C ALA A 57 -3.27 7.51 -2.09
N LYS A 58 -2.74 8.54 -1.42
CA LYS A 58 -2.40 9.81 -2.08
C LYS A 58 -1.35 9.61 -3.17
N LYS A 59 -0.26 8.87 -2.88
CA LYS A 59 0.80 8.57 -3.85
C LYS A 59 0.27 7.74 -5.03
N LEU A 60 -0.52 6.70 -4.76
CA LEU A 60 -1.09 5.86 -5.81
C LEU A 60 -2.06 6.63 -6.71
N LYS A 61 -2.90 7.51 -6.15
CA LYS A 61 -3.81 8.37 -6.94
C LYS A 61 -3.06 9.31 -7.86
N ASP A 62 -1.99 9.93 -7.36
CA ASP A 62 -1.15 10.84 -8.15
C ASP A 62 -0.52 10.09 -9.33
N ILE A 63 0.10 8.94 -9.06
CA ILE A 63 0.76 8.15 -10.10
C ILE A 63 -0.24 7.54 -11.09
N CYS A 64 -1.41 7.07 -10.62
CA CYS A 64 -2.43 6.48 -11.48
C CYS A 64 -3.32 7.54 -12.17
N ALA A 65 -3.19 8.82 -11.82
CA ALA A 65 -4.02 9.92 -12.29
C ALA A 65 -5.52 9.62 -12.15
N CYS A 66 -5.93 9.08 -10.99
CA CYS A 66 -7.29 8.61 -10.75
C CYS A 66 -7.86 9.09 -9.42
N GLY A 67 -9.19 9.08 -9.32
CA GLY A 67 -9.88 9.20 -8.03
C GLY A 67 -9.69 7.94 -7.19
N GLY A 68 -9.87 8.07 -5.87
CA GLY A 68 -9.78 6.94 -4.96
C GLY A 68 -9.94 7.31 -3.49
N THR A 69 -10.17 6.31 -2.65
CA THR A 69 -10.39 6.46 -1.21
C THR A 69 -9.72 5.34 -0.44
N VAL A 70 -9.46 5.58 0.84
CA VAL A 70 -9.23 4.50 1.81
C VAL A 70 -10.58 4.11 2.39
N LYS A 71 -10.89 2.82 2.44
CA LYS A 71 -12.11 2.28 3.04
C LYS A 71 -11.83 0.90 3.64
N ASP A 72 -12.24 0.67 4.89
CA ASP A 72 -12.16 -0.65 5.54
C ASP A 72 -10.78 -1.33 5.43
N ASN A 73 -9.71 -0.58 5.71
CA ASN A 73 -8.32 -1.04 5.59
C ASN A 73 -7.87 -1.41 4.16
N THR A 74 -8.61 -0.94 3.15
CA THR A 74 -8.28 -1.10 1.72
C THR A 74 -8.13 0.25 1.05
N ILE A 75 -7.36 0.27 -0.04
CA ILE A 75 -7.27 1.41 -0.95
C ILE A 75 -8.08 1.07 -2.20
N GLU A 76 -9.01 1.95 -2.57
CA GLU A 76 -9.82 1.80 -3.77
C GLU A 76 -9.47 2.89 -4.77
N LEU A 77 -9.09 2.51 -5.99
CA LEU A 77 -8.75 3.40 -7.10
C LEU A 77 -9.72 3.21 -8.26
N GLN A 78 -10.14 4.29 -8.91
CA GLN A 78 -11.02 4.22 -10.08
C GLN A 78 -10.27 3.71 -11.31
N GLY A 79 -10.79 2.69 -11.99
CA GLY A 79 -10.14 2.06 -13.16
C GLY A 79 -9.46 0.72 -12.84
N ASP A 80 -8.87 0.09 -13.86
CA ASP A 80 -8.00 -1.08 -13.70
C ASP A 80 -6.53 -0.62 -13.75
N HIS A 81 -5.90 -0.62 -12.58
CA HIS A 81 -4.52 -0.20 -12.38
C HIS A 81 -3.66 -1.31 -11.77
N ARG A 82 -4.12 -2.57 -11.80
CA ARG A 82 -3.48 -3.69 -11.07
C ARG A 82 -1.97 -3.79 -11.29
N LYS A 83 -1.56 -3.83 -12.56
CA LYS A 83 -0.14 -3.93 -12.96
C LYS A 83 0.67 -2.71 -12.50
N LYS A 84 0.13 -1.52 -12.75
CA LYS A 84 0.79 -0.24 -12.40
C LYS A 84 0.97 -0.12 -10.89
N VAL A 85 -0.05 -0.47 -10.11
CA VAL A 85 0.02 -0.44 -8.65
C VAL A 85 1.03 -1.45 -8.12
N ALA A 86 1.05 -2.68 -8.63
CA ALA A 86 2.05 -3.67 -8.23
C ALA A 86 3.48 -3.18 -8.47
N GLU A 87 3.77 -2.61 -9.64
CA GLU A 87 5.09 -2.04 -9.95
C GLU A 87 5.48 -0.90 -9.00
N ILE A 88 4.54 -0.02 -8.66
CA ILE A 88 4.78 1.09 -7.74
C ILE A 88 5.06 0.57 -6.33
N LEU A 89 4.29 -0.40 -5.84
CA LEU A 89 4.50 -0.98 -4.52
C LEU A 89 5.88 -1.64 -4.40
N VAL A 90 6.31 -2.38 -5.43
CA VAL A 90 7.68 -2.92 -5.47
C VAL A 90 8.72 -1.80 -5.41
N LYS A 91 8.53 -0.70 -6.16
CA LYS A 91 9.43 0.48 -6.10
C LYS A 91 9.43 1.18 -4.74
N MET A 92 8.39 1.02 -3.94
CA MET A 92 8.26 1.60 -2.59
C MET A 92 8.83 0.70 -1.48
N GLY A 93 9.39 -0.44 -1.85
CA GLY A 93 10.04 -1.39 -0.93
C GLY A 93 9.13 -2.51 -0.43
N PHE A 94 7.95 -2.72 -1.03
CA PHE A 94 7.16 -3.92 -0.75
C PHE A 94 7.73 -5.12 -1.51
N SER A 95 7.77 -6.29 -0.88
CA SER A 95 8.30 -7.50 -1.50
C SER A 95 7.46 -7.91 -2.72
N LYS A 96 8.12 -8.21 -3.83
CA LYS A 96 7.42 -8.64 -5.06
C LYS A 96 6.69 -9.97 -4.84
N ASP A 97 7.28 -10.87 -4.07
CA ASP A 97 6.73 -12.22 -3.83
C ASP A 97 5.52 -12.19 -2.89
N SER A 98 5.32 -11.08 -2.18
CA SER A 98 4.20 -10.89 -1.27
C SER A 98 2.99 -10.18 -1.93
N ILE A 99 3.11 -9.80 -3.21
CA ILE A 99 2.04 -9.13 -3.97
C ILE A 99 1.35 -10.12 -4.91
N GLU A 100 0.05 -10.33 -4.70
CA GLU A 100 -0.82 -11.16 -5.53
C GLU A 100 -1.77 -10.29 -6.38
N ILE A 101 -1.68 -10.39 -7.71
CA ILE A 101 -2.62 -9.75 -8.63
C ILE A 101 -3.70 -10.75 -9.05
N ARG A 102 -4.99 -10.40 -8.87
CA ARG A 102 -6.16 -11.19 -9.31
C ARG A 102 -7.00 -10.44 -10.34
#